data_AF-A0A8T5RK86-F1
#
_entry.id   AF-A0A8T5RK86-F1
#
_cell.length_a   1.000
_cell.length_b   1.000
_cell.length_c   1.000
_cell.angle_alpha   90.00
_cell.angle_beta   90.00
_cell.angle_gamma   90.00
#
_symmetry.space_group_name_H-M   'P 1'
#
loop_
_entity.id
_entity.type
_entity.pdbx_description
1 polymer ?
#
loop_
_entity_poly.entity_id
_entity_poly.type
_entity_poly.pdbx_seq_one_letter_code
_entity_poly.pdbx_strand_id
1 'polypeptide(L)'
;MKICKQYMEENCPECGGEVIYSSFEKICKECGLVISIIFNDSSYSFKDSIKNNNLCKQYVALGNRMDYIGGLGSYIGHEKSKYLKDKYGKLISPDEQRLFRRLKKNYSQFLRIKNHETEYRIFNILNKVAQYLNLNKNIKHNAAYYYKKIIKNENRIINNISLIAFCIFFAVRRENHNAPITIKEIAKIFQNFGHRVNPRLILRDGLRYKKYLMFKAKPHKSEDYLNRLIDQVMSHNNLIERLVKKEANWTKNEFQNKLTNKAIEILKDLTTWKRGGRNPFILTGAIIYLADKLIAKEYKKKPVLTQKIISEATDIAEYSIRDHYVNLLKPCFIE
;
A
#
# COMPACT_ATOMS: atom_id res chain seq x y z
N MET A 1 25.70 -4.36 -10.38
CA MET A 1 25.35 -5.15 -11.59
C MET A 1 24.92 -4.17 -12.67
N LYS A 2 25.82 -3.89 -13.62
CA LYS A 2 25.42 -3.30 -14.90
C LYS A 2 24.49 -4.32 -15.53
N ILE A 3 23.21 -3.98 -15.68
CA ILE A 3 22.31 -4.74 -16.54
C ILE A 3 22.91 -4.56 -17.94
N CYS A 4 23.52 -5.60 -18.50
CA CYS A 4 23.87 -5.60 -19.91
C CYS A 4 22.58 -5.30 -20.66
N LYS A 5 22.48 -4.10 -21.24
CA LYS A 5 21.53 -3.85 -22.31
C LYS A 5 21.94 -4.81 -23.42
N GLN A 6 21.30 -5.97 -23.48
CA GLN A 6 21.32 -6.79 -24.67
C GLN A 6 20.63 -5.93 -25.73
N TYR A 7 21.42 -5.32 -26.61
CA TYR A 7 20.91 -4.79 -27.86
C TYR A 7 20.30 -5.99 -28.59
N MET A 8 18.98 -5.96 -28.76
CA MET A 8 18.27 -6.89 -29.62
C MET A 8 18.52 -6.41 -31.04
N GLU A 9 19.67 -6.75 -31.62
CA GLU A 9 19.91 -6.54 -33.05
C GLU A 9 19.07 -7.59 -33.79
N GLU A 10 18.05 -7.12 -34.52
CA GLU A 10 17.15 -7.95 -35.32
C GLU A 10 17.77 -8.35 -36.66
N ASN A 11 18.82 -7.63 -37.10
CA ASN A 11 19.48 -7.82 -38.38
C ASN A 11 20.95 -8.21 -38.20
N CYS A 12 21.50 -8.97 -39.15
CA CYS A 12 22.90 -9.35 -39.13
C CYS A 12 23.83 -8.13 -39.31
N PRO A 13 24.86 -7.96 -38.47
CA PRO A 13 25.79 -6.83 -38.58
C PRO A 13 26.67 -6.86 -39.84
N GLU A 14 26.87 -8.04 -40.42
CA GLU A 14 27.74 -8.23 -41.61
C GLU A 14 26.96 -8.09 -42.92
N CYS A 15 25.82 -8.77 -43.06
CA CYS A 15 25.08 -8.82 -44.34
C CYS A 15 23.71 -8.12 -44.30
N GLY A 16 23.26 -7.64 -43.14
CA GLY A 16 21.91 -7.06 -42.97
C GLY A 16 20.77 -8.07 -43.04
N GLY A 17 21.06 -9.35 -43.27
CA GLY A 17 20.09 -10.44 -43.43
C GLY A 17 19.36 -10.82 -42.15
N GLU A 18 18.25 -11.55 -42.32
CA GLU A 18 17.36 -11.96 -41.23
C GLU A 18 18.03 -12.96 -40.28
N VAL A 19 17.88 -12.71 -38.98
CA VAL A 19 18.44 -13.55 -37.91
C VAL A 19 17.42 -14.61 -37.48
N ILE A 20 17.78 -15.87 -37.65
CA ILE A 20 16.98 -17.02 -37.22
C ILE A 20 17.50 -17.61 -35.90
N TYR A 21 16.59 -18.24 -35.17
CA TYR A 21 16.89 -18.95 -33.94
C TYR A 21 17.09 -20.43 -34.26
N SER A 22 18.30 -20.95 -34.05
CA SER A 22 18.59 -22.37 -34.17
C SER A 22 19.15 -22.90 -32.86
N SER A 23 18.43 -23.84 -32.24
CA SER A 23 18.77 -24.45 -30.95
C SER A 23 19.10 -23.43 -29.84
N PHE A 24 20.37 -23.07 -29.68
CA PHE A 24 20.89 -22.17 -28.64
C PHE A 24 21.68 -20.99 -29.22
N GLU A 25 21.56 -20.74 -30.52
CA GLU A 25 22.34 -19.71 -31.21
C GLU A 25 21.43 -18.84 -32.07
N LYS A 26 21.73 -17.54 -32.11
CA LYS A 26 21.20 -16.62 -33.10
C LYS A 26 22.11 -16.66 -34.31
N ILE A 27 21.59 -17.14 -35.43
CA ILE A 27 22.36 -17.35 -36.66
C ILE A 27 21.74 -16.51 -37.77
N CYS A 28 22.53 -15.85 -38.59
CA CYS A 28 22.02 -15.21 -39.81
C CYS A 28 21.67 -16.28 -40.86
N LYS A 29 20.48 -16.20 -41.44
CA LYS A 29 20.02 -17.15 -42.46
C LYS A 29 20.83 -17.07 -43.77
N GLU A 30 21.35 -15.89 -44.11
CA GLU A 30 22.01 -15.63 -45.39
C GLU A 30 23.51 -15.91 -45.35
N CYS A 31 24.24 -15.38 -44.37
CA CYS A 31 25.68 -15.54 -44.27
C CYS A 31 26.13 -16.64 -43.29
N GLY A 32 25.20 -17.22 -42.51
CA GLY A 32 25.53 -18.25 -41.51
C GLY A 32 26.25 -17.73 -40.27
N LEU A 33 26.41 -16.40 -40.12
CA LEU A 33 27.11 -15.81 -38.97
C LEU A 33 26.37 -16.08 -37.67
N VAL A 34 27.08 -16.62 -36.68
CA VAL A 34 26.58 -16.79 -35.31
C VAL A 34 26.76 -15.47 -34.55
N ILE A 35 25.65 -14.77 -34.28
CA ILE A 35 25.63 -13.44 -33.66
C ILE A 35 25.72 -13.53 -32.14
N SER A 36 25.01 -14.48 -31.53
CA SER A 36 25.05 -14.65 -30.08
C SER A 36 24.64 -16.05 -29.66
N ILE A 37 25.30 -16.56 -28.62
CA ILE A 37 24.90 -17.77 -27.91
C ILE A 37 23.82 -17.39 -26.89
N ILE A 38 22.67 -18.06 -26.96
CA ILE A 38 21.54 -17.89 -26.06
C ILE A 38 21.84 -18.71 -24.80
N PHE A 39 22.06 -18.03 -23.68
CA PHE A 39 22.21 -18.71 -22.39
C PHE A 39 20.88 -19.33 -21.96
N ASN A 40 20.92 -20.59 -21.52
CA ASN A 40 19.78 -21.24 -20.86
C ASN A 40 19.38 -20.50 -19.58
N ASP A 41 18.14 -20.74 -19.15
CA ASP A 41 17.67 -20.35 -17.83
C ASP A 41 18.66 -20.79 -16.73
N SER A 42 18.85 -19.93 -15.73
CA SER A 42 19.74 -20.23 -14.60
C SER A 42 19.35 -21.54 -13.91
N SER A 43 20.34 -22.32 -13.48
CA SER A 43 20.14 -23.56 -12.71
C SER A 43 19.45 -23.36 -11.35
N TYR A 44 19.29 -22.10 -10.94
CA TYR A 44 18.65 -21.69 -9.71
C TYR A 44 17.42 -20.82 -9.97
N SER A 45 16.45 -20.90 -9.05
CA SER A 45 15.21 -20.14 -9.10
C SER A 45 15.16 -19.07 -7.99
N PHE A 46 14.70 -17.86 -8.35
CA PHE A 46 14.52 -16.74 -7.42
C PHE A 46 13.13 -16.70 -6.77
N LYS A 47 12.16 -17.39 -7.38
CA LYS A 47 10.79 -17.57 -6.89
C LYS A 47 10.55 -19.07 -6.81
N ASP A 48 9.70 -19.50 -5.88
CA ASP A 48 9.16 -20.86 -5.92
C ASP A 48 8.43 -21.02 -7.26
N SER A 49 9.11 -21.66 -8.21
CA SER A 49 8.53 -21.95 -9.52
C SER A 49 7.48 -23.02 -9.31
N ILE A 50 6.21 -22.66 -9.53
CA ILE A 50 5.10 -23.63 -9.58
C ILE A 50 5.36 -24.66 -10.70
N LYS A 51 6.16 -24.30 -11.71
CA LYS A 51 6.61 -25.21 -12.76
C LYS A 51 7.68 -26.16 -12.21
N ASN A 52 7.35 -27.46 -12.24
CA ASN A 52 8.28 -28.57 -12.05
C ASN A 52 9.28 -28.65 -13.22
N ASN A 53 10.14 -27.63 -13.40
CA ASN A 53 11.27 -27.75 -14.30
C ASN A 53 12.40 -28.47 -13.56
N ASN A 54 12.80 -29.65 -14.06
CA ASN A 54 13.88 -30.46 -13.50
C ASN A 54 15.26 -29.76 -13.50
N LEU A 55 15.41 -28.67 -14.25
CA LEU A 55 16.65 -27.89 -14.35
C LEU A 55 16.83 -26.89 -13.19
N CYS A 56 15.74 -26.35 -12.63
CA CYS A 56 15.78 -25.29 -11.63
C CYS A 56 15.48 -25.83 -10.22
N LYS A 57 16.30 -26.78 -9.74
CA LYS A 57 16.10 -27.45 -8.45
C LYS A 57 16.53 -26.61 -7.25
N GLN A 58 17.45 -25.67 -7.43
CA GLN A 58 18.05 -24.92 -6.32
C GLN A 58 17.39 -23.54 -6.15
N TYR A 59 16.73 -23.33 -5.02
CA TYR A 59 16.23 -22.00 -4.66
C TYR A 59 17.36 -21.13 -4.12
N VAL A 60 17.47 -19.90 -4.63
CA VAL A 60 18.41 -18.89 -4.12
C VAL A 60 17.65 -17.65 -3.70
N ALA A 61 17.78 -17.29 -2.42
CA ALA A 61 17.21 -16.06 -1.90
C ALA A 61 17.99 -14.85 -2.46
N LEU A 62 17.25 -13.80 -2.87
CA LEU A 62 17.81 -12.54 -3.39
C LEU A 62 18.71 -11.76 -2.38
N GLY A 63 18.84 -12.25 -1.14
CA GLY A 63 19.64 -11.65 -0.08
C GLY A 63 19.06 -10.33 0.44
N ASN A 64 19.31 -9.23 -0.26
CA ASN A 64 18.90 -7.90 0.17
C ASN A 64 17.44 -7.60 -0.19
N ARG A 65 16.60 -7.47 0.83
CA ARG A 65 15.23 -6.99 0.72
C ARG A 65 15.13 -5.53 1.14
N MET A 66 14.20 -4.80 0.55
CA MET A 66 14.01 -3.39 0.89
C MET A 66 13.45 -3.22 2.31
N ASP A 67 12.55 -4.11 2.72
CA ASP A 67 11.66 -3.94 3.89
C ASP A 67 12.18 -4.61 5.16
N TYR A 68 13.42 -5.07 5.08
CA TYR A 68 14.00 -5.91 6.08
C TYR A 68 15.50 -5.66 6.17
N ILE A 69 16.00 -5.77 7.39
CA ILE A 69 17.42 -5.79 7.69
C ILE A 69 17.73 -7.17 8.21
N GLY A 70 18.22 -7.97 7.29
CA GLY A 70 18.99 -9.15 7.58
C GLY A 70 19.80 -9.46 6.34
N GLY A 71 21.06 -9.74 6.58
CA GLY A 71 22.01 -10.05 5.53
C GLY A 71 21.81 -11.45 4.96
N LEU A 72 22.77 -11.82 4.12
CA LEU A 72 22.98 -13.19 3.67
C LEU A 72 23.11 -14.11 4.89
N GLY A 73 22.23 -15.10 5.02
CA GLY A 73 22.22 -16.03 6.15
C GLY A 73 20.90 -16.77 6.30
N SER A 74 20.94 -17.91 6.99
CA SER A 74 19.76 -18.68 7.38
C SER A 74 19.29 -18.30 8.79
N TYR A 75 18.01 -18.54 9.10
CA TYR A 75 17.49 -18.36 10.46
C TYR A 75 17.42 -19.71 11.17
N ILE A 76 17.79 -19.73 12.45
CA ILE A 76 17.60 -20.91 13.29
C ILE A 76 16.11 -21.03 13.61
N GLY A 77 15.42 -21.93 12.89
CA GLY A 77 14.00 -22.18 13.00
C GLY A 77 13.13 -21.03 12.46
N HIS A 78 11.87 -20.99 12.90
CA HIS A 78 10.94 -19.94 12.50
C HIS A 78 11.01 -18.73 13.45
N GLU A 79 10.83 -17.51 12.95
CA GLU A 79 10.96 -16.28 13.76
C GLU A 79 10.02 -16.31 14.98
N LYS A 80 8.77 -16.72 14.76
CA LYS A 80 7.69 -16.72 15.77
C LYS A 80 7.47 -18.06 16.51
N SER A 81 8.30 -19.08 16.28
CA SER A 81 8.09 -20.38 16.96
C SER A 81 8.57 -20.33 18.43
N LYS A 82 7.68 -20.71 19.36
CA LYS A 82 8.00 -20.88 20.80
C LYS A 82 8.78 -22.16 21.08
N TYR A 83 8.45 -23.21 20.34
CA TYR A 83 9.07 -24.53 20.41
C TYR A 83 9.71 -24.84 19.07
N LEU A 84 10.91 -25.41 19.13
CA LEU A 84 11.63 -25.85 17.95
C LEU A 84 11.29 -27.30 17.66
N LYS A 85 11.08 -27.58 16.38
CA LYS A 85 10.73 -28.89 15.87
C LYS A 85 11.82 -29.33 14.90
N ASP A 86 12.07 -30.61 14.86
CA ASP A 86 12.97 -31.22 13.88
C ASP A 86 12.32 -31.24 12.47
N LYS A 87 13.08 -31.64 11.43
CA LYS A 87 12.61 -31.79 10.04
C LYS A 87 11.31 -32.60 9.94
N TYR A 88 11.17 -33.62 10.78
CA TYR A 88 9.98 -34.48 10.83
C TYR A 88 8.81 -33.90 11.64
N GLY A 89 8.93 -32.67 12.16
CA GLY A 89 7.89 -32.01 12.95
C GLY A 89 7.80 -32.44 14.42
N LYS A 90 8.67 -33.35 14.87
CA LYS A 90 8.78 -33.76 16.27
C LYS A 90 9.41 -32.66 17.12
N LEU A 91 8.96 -32.52 18.37
CA LEU A 91 9.55 -31.59 19.32
C LEU A 91 10.96 -32.05 19.69
N ILE A 92 11.88 -31.10 19.72
CA ILE A 92 13.27 -31.30 20.14
C ILE A 92 13.31 -31.56 21.66
N SER A 93 14.33 -32.28 22.15
CA SER A 93 14.49 -32.55 23.59
C SER A 93 14.58 -31.26 24.44
N PRO A 94 14.21 -31.27 25.73
CA PRO A 94 14.22 -30.06 26.57
C PRO A 94 15.59 -29.35 26.64
N ASP A 95 16.68 -30.11 26.67
CA ASP A 95 18.03 -29.55 26.75
C ASP A 95 18.49 -28.93 25.43
N GLU A 96 18.23 -29.61 24.31
CA GLU A 96 18.48 -29.04 22.99
C GLU A 96 17.60 -27.81 22.73
N GLN A 97 16.35 -27.80 23.20
CA GLN A 97 15.50 -26.60 23.12
C GLN A 97 16.13 -25.42 23.87
N ARG A 98 16.73 -25.63 25.05
CA ARG A 98 17.46 -24.58 25.79
C ARG A 98 18.68 -24.12 25.00
N LEU A 99 19.46 -25.04 24.45
CA LEU A 99 20.63 -24.74 23.61
C LEU A 99 20.24 -23.87 22.40
N PHE A 100 19.28 -24.32 21.59
CA PHE A 100 18.87 -23.59 20.40
C PHE A 100 18.18 -22.25 20.72
N ARG A 101 17.47 -22.13 21.85
CA ARG A 101 16.96 -20.83 22.32
C ARG A 101 18.11 -19.87 22.63
N ARG A 102 19.17 -20.35 23.30
CA ARG A 102 20.37 -19.55 23.57
C ARG A 102 21.07 -19.14 22.27
N LEU A 103 21.25 -20.08 21.34
CA LEU A 103 21.83 -19.79 20.02
C LEU A 103 21.00 -18.79 19.22
N LYS A 104 19.67 -18.96 19.18
CA LYS A 104 18.75 -18.03 18.51
C LYS A 104 18.82 -16.63 19.12
N LYS A 105 18.92 -16.52 20.45
CA LYS A 105 19.10 -15.24 21.15
C LYS A 105 20.42 -14.57 20.73
N ASN A 106 21.54 -15.31 20.78
CA ASN A 106 22.85 -14.82 20.36
C ASN A 106 22.89 -14.42 18.88
N TYR A 107 22.29 -15.22 18.00
CA TYR A 107 22.18 -14.92 16.57
C TYR A 107 21.40 -13.62 16.32
N SER A 108 20.25 -13.45 17.00
CA SER A 108 19.43 -12.23 16.88
C SER A 108 20.11 -10.97 17.40
N GLN A 109 21.11 -11.12 18.27
CA GLN A 109 21.83 -10.01 18.89
C GLN A 109 22.69 -9.24 17.88
N PHE A 110 23.28 -9.91 16.88
CA PHE A 110 24.07 -9.26 15.84
C PHE A 110 23.27 -8.23 15.04
N LEU A 111 22.00 -8.55 14.71
CA LEU A 111 21.10 -7.63 14.01
C LEU A 111 20.75 -6.39 14.85
N ARG A 112 20.86 -6.48 16.18
CA ARG A 112 20.49 -5.43 17.12
C ARG A 112 21.66 -4.54 17.57
N ILE A 113 22.91 -4.98 17.43
CA ILE A 113 24.06 -4.30 18.08
C ILE A 113 24.90 -3.44 17.12
N LYS A 114 24.71 -3.51 15.80
CA LYS A 114 25.49 -2.71 14.81
C LYS A 114 24.72 -1.49 14.28
N ASN A 115 25.37 -0.70 13.40
CA ASN A 115 24.88 0.50 12.67
C ASN A 115 23.45 0.42 12.07
N HIS A 116 22.81 -0.76 12.06
CA HIS A 116 21.47 -1.00 11.55
C HIS A 116 20.39 -1.14 12.64
N GLU A 117 20.70 -0.95 13.93
CA GLU A 117 19.71 -1.11 15.00
C GLU A 117 18.48 -0.20 14.81
N THR A 118 18.73 1.07 14.48
CA THR A 118 17.68 2.06 14.24
C THR A 118 16.80 1.63 13.07
N GLU A 119 17.40 1.30 11.95
CA GLU A 119 16.70 0.84 10.75
C GLU A 119 15.90 -0.46 11.05
N TYR A 120 16.44 -1.38 11.87
CA TYR A 120 15.78 -2.64 12.24
C TYR A 120 14.52 -2.38 13.06
N ARG A 121 14.63 -1.50 14.06
CA ARG A 121 13.47 -1.04 14.85
C ARG A 121 12.41 -0.41 13.94
N ILE A 122 12.83 0.39 12.96
CA ILE A 122 11.92 1.10 12.05
C ILE A 122 11.22 0.15 11.08
N PHE A 123 11.90 -0.81 10.47
CA PHE A 123 11.22 -1.78 9.61
C PHE A 123 10.32 -2.73 10.39
N ASN A 124 10.64 -3.04 11.64
CA ASN A 124 9.69 -3.75 12.51
C ASN A 124 8.43 -2.92 12.77
N ILE A 125 8.56 -1.60 12.99
CA ILE A 125 7.42 -0.70 13.12
C ILE A 125 6.65 -0.63 11.79
N LEU A 126 7.33 -0.47 10.66
CA LEU A 126 6.72 -0.47 9.33
C LEU A 126 5.91 -1.76 9.09
N ASN A 127 6.47 -2.92 9.42
CA ASN A 127 5.77 -4.20 9.25
C ASN A 127 4.53 -4.30 10.15
N LYS A 128 4.60 -3.84 11.40
CA LYS A 128 3.44 -3.80 12.32
C LYS A 128 2.35 -2.85 11.81
N VAL A 129 2.74 -1.64 11.41
CA VAL A 129 1.82 -0.62 10.90
C VAL A 129 1.20 -1.06 9.57
N ALA A 130 1.98 -1.63 8.66
CA ALA A 130 1.49 -2.15 7.40
C ALA A 130 0.49 -3.29 7.58
N GLN A 131 0.74 -4.19 8.55
CA GLN A 131 -0.20 -5.26 8.88
C GLN A 131 -1.50 -4.69 9.48
N TYR A 132 -1.42 -3.70 10.38
CA TYR A 132 -2.60 -3.10 10.99
C TYR A 132 -3.46 -2.31 9.99
N LEU A 133 -2.81 -1.60 9.06
CA LEU A 133 -3.47 -0.86 7.98
C LEU A 133 -3.89 -1.74 6.80
N ASN A 134 -3.58 -3.03 6.81
CA ASN A 134 -3.74 -3.93 5.66
C ASN A 134 -3.13 -3.36 4.36
N LEU A 135 -1.93 -2.75 4.47
CA LEU A 135 -1.23 -2.19 3.31
C LEU A 135 -0.78 -3.28 2.35
N ASN A 136 -0.89 -2.99 1.05
CA ASN A 136 -0.33 -3.83 0.02
C ASN A 136 1.20 -3.94 0.16
N LYS A 137 1.76 -5.06 -0.29
CA LYS A 137 3.22 -5.30 -0.30
C LYS A 137 3.95 -4.22 -1.09
N ASN A 138 3.37 -3.69 -2.16
CA ASN A 138 3.96 -2.61 -2.96
C ASN A 138 4.14 -1.32 -2.15
N ILE A 139 3.10 -0.87 -1.44
CA ILE A 139 3.18 0.32 -0.57
C ILE A 139 4.29 0.16 0.46
N LYS A 140 4.38 -1.04 1.06
CA LYS A 140 5.41 -1.37 2.05
C LYS A 140 6.82 -1.31 1.45
N HIS A 141 7.01 -1.94 0.28
CA HIS A 141 8.28 -1.92 -0.46
C HIS A 141 8.71 -0.51 -0.84
N ASN A 142 7.76 0.29 -1.32
CA ASN A 142 7.98 1.67 -1.71
C ASN A 142 8.34 2.54 -0.48
N ALA A 143 7.62 2.39 0.63
CA ALA A 143 7.93 3.10 1.87
C ALA A 143 9.35 2.79 2.38
N ALA A 144 9.74 1.51 2.35
CA ALA A 144 11.08 1.10 2.75
C ALA A 144 12.17 1.61 1.80
N TYR A 145 11.92 1.60 0.49
CA TYR A 145 12.80 2.19 -0.51
C TYR A 145 13.01 3.68 -0.27
N TYR A 146 11.95 4.45 -0.02
CA TYR A 146 12.06 5.88 0.26
C TYR A 146 12.86 6.15 1.54
N TYR A 147 12.62 5.38 2.59
CA TYR A 147 13.35 5.49 3.84
C TYR A 147 14.86 5.27 3.62
N LYS A 148 15.25 4.17 2.98
CA LYS A 148 16.67 3.88 2.65
C LYS A 148 17.29 4.95 1.75
N LYS A 149 16.54 5.45 0.77
CA LYS A 149 17.01 6.51 -0.13
C LYS A 149 17.32 7.81 0.61
N ILE A 150 16.49 8.16 1.60
CA ILE A 150 16.68 9.38 2.39
C ILE A 150 17.90 9.25 3.32
N ILE A 151 18.05 8.13 4.03
CA ILE A 151 19.20 7.86 4.90
C ILE A 151 20.52 7.90 4.13
N LYS A 152 20.54 7.34 2.91
CA LYS A 152 21.73 7.33 2.07
C LYS A 152 22.21 8.74 1.70
N ASN A 153 21.28 9.69 1.60
CA ASN A 153 21.56 11.03 1.09
C ASN A 153 21.62 12.11 2.19
N GLU A 154 21.27 11.79 3.44
CA GLU A 154 21.23 12.76 4.54
C GLU A 154 22.00 12.28 5.76
N ASN A 155 22.92 13.12 6.24
CA ASN A 155 23.87 12.77 7.30
C ASN A 155 23.22 12.65 8.70
N ARG A 156 22.15 13.39 8.97
CA ARG A 156 21.46 13.40 10.27
C ARG A 156 19.96 13.49 10.09
N ILE A 157 19.25 12.52 10.66
CA ILE A 157 17.79 12.43 10.63
C ILE A 157 17.26 12.96 11.96
N ILE A 158 16.31 13.90 11.90
CA ILE A 158 15.71 14.51 13.10
C ILE A 158 14.97 13.45 13.92
N ASN A 159 14.05 12.74 13.28
CA ASN A 159 13.26 11.70 13.90
C ASN A 159 12.93 10.61 12.87
N ASN A 160 13.44 9.43 13.16
CA ASN A 160 13.28 8.24 12.34
C ASN A 160 11.83 7.73 12.26
N ILE A 161 11.05 7.94 13.33
CA ILE A 161 9.65 7.49 13.41
C ILE A 161 8.74 8.39 12.57
N SER A 162 8.93 9.72 12.65
CA SER A 162 8.19 10.64 11.79
C SER A 162 8.59 10.48 10.32
N LEU A 163 9.86 10.18 10.05
CA LEU A 163 10.35 9.90 8.71
C LEU A 163 9.68 8.67 8.09
N ILE A 164 9.62 7.54 8.79
CA ILE A 164 8.95 6.34 8.25
C ILE A 164 7.45 6.57 8.05
N ALA A 165 6.79 7.30 8.97
CA ALA A 165 5.38 7.67 8.82
C ALA A 165 5.16 8.54 7.57
N PHE A 166 6.10 9.45 7.26
CA PHE A 166 6.08 10.24 6.04
C PHE A 166 6.33 9.37 4.79
N CYS A 167 7.26 8.40 4.85
CA CYS A 167 7.52 7.48 3.74
C CYS A 167 6.30 6.62 3.40
N ILE A 168 5.59 6.11 4.43
CA ILE A 168 4.32 5.38 4.24
C ILE A 168 3.29 6.29 3.58
N PHE A 169 3.11 7.49 4.11
CA PHE A 169 2.17 8.46 3.57
C PHE A 169 2.47 8.84 2.11
N PHE A 170 3.75 9.05 1.79
CA PHE A 170 4.20 9.35 0.44
C PHE A 170 4.02 8.16 -0.51
N ALA A 171 4.23 6.93 -0.04
CA ALA A 171 3.99 5.72 -0.81
C ALA A 171 2.49 5.54 -1.13
N VAL A 172 1.62 5.68 -0.12
CA VAL A 172 0.17 5.61 -0.30
C VAL A 172 -0.30 6.62 -1.34
N ARG A 173 0.23 7.86 -1.31
CA ARG A 173 -0.12 8.90 -2.29
C ARG A 173 0.30 8.63 -3.72
N ARG A 174 1.28 7.74 -3.92
CA ARG A 174 1.75 7.39 -5.26
C ARG A 174 1.03 6.19 -5.83
N GLU A 175 0.46 5.34 -4.99
CA GLU A 175 -0.27 4.18 -5.45
C GLU A 175 -1.74 4.53 -5.68
N ASN A 176 -2.24 4.22 -6.88
CA ASN A 176 -3.63 4.41 -7.27
C ASN A 176 -4.50 3.28 -6.69
N HIS A 177 -4.60 3.19 -5.37
CA HIS A 177 -5.47 2.24 -4.71
C HIS A 177 -6.82 2.90 -4.37
N ASN A 178 -7.93 2.17 -4.57
CA ASN A 178 -9.32 2.61 -4.38
C ASN A 178 -9.72 2.92 -2.91
N ALA A 179 -8.75 3.01 -1.99
CA ALA A 179 -8.97 3.33 -0.59
C ALA A 179 -7.75 4.07 0.00
N PRO A 180 -7.55 5.35 -0.36
CA PRO A 180 -6.43 6.13 0.15
C PRO A 180 -6.54 6.38 1.66
N ILE A 181 -5.43 6.13 2.36
CA ILE A 181 -5.32 6.29 3.82
C ILE A 181 -4.99 7.75 4.15
N THR A 182 -5.65 8.30 5.16
CA THR A 182 -5.43 9.69 5.57
C THR A 182 -4.21 9.82 6.50
N ILE A 183 -3.58 11.00 6.55
CA ILE A 183 -2.46 11.27 7.49
C ILE A 183 -2.91 11.07 8.94
N LYS A 184 -4.17 11.43 9.23
CA LYS A 184 -4.75 11.30 10.58
C LYS A 184 -4.79 9.83 11.01
N GLU A 185 -5.22 8.94 10.11
CA GLU A 185 -5.21 7.49 10.37
C GLU A 185 -3.80 6.96 10.62
N ILE A 186 -2.83 7.35 9.79
CA ILE A 186 -1.43 6.96 9.99
C ILE A 186 -0.96 7.43 11.38
N ALA A 187 -1.17 8.71 11.73
CA ALA A 187 -0.77 9.24 13.02
C ALA A 187 -1.43 8.51 14.20
N LYS A 188 -2.75 8.24 14.13
CA LYS A 188 -3.52 7.50 15.15
C LYS A 188 -2.93 6.11 15.40
N ILE A 189 -2.50 5.43 14.34
CA ILE A 189 -1.92 4.07 14.45
C ILE A 189 -0.53 4.11 15.07
N PHE A 190 0.31 5.07 14.68
CA PHE A 190 1.61 5.25 15.36
C PHE A 190 1.43 5.58 16.85
N GLN A 191 0.42 6.38 17.21
CA GLN A 191 0.06 6.66 18.60
C GLN A 191 -0.42 5.41 19.34
N ASN A 192 -1.25 4.56 18.71
CA ASN A 192 -1.71 3.30 19.29
C ASN A 192 -0.55 2.34 19.62
N PHE A 193 0.54 2.38 18.84
CA PHE A 193 1.77 1.63 19.12
C PHE A 193 2.70 2.31 20.15
N GLY A 194 2.27 3.41 20.77
CA GLY A 194 3.02 4.13 21.81
C GLY A 194 4.01 5.17 21.27
N HIS A 195 3.94 5.53 19.99
CA HIS A 195 4.83 6.53 19.40
C HIS A 195 4.22 7.94 19.39
N ARG A 196 5.01 8.93 19.80
CA ARG A 196 4.60 10.35 19.82
C ARG A 196 4.68 10.97 18.42
N VAL A 197 3.66 10.72 17.59
CA VAL A 197 3.60 11.21 16.20
C VAL A 197 2.31 12.00 15.98
N ASN A 198 2.43 13.21 15.42
CA ASN A 198 1.30 14.06 15.05
C ASN A 198 1.29 14.31 13.54
N PRO A 199 0.12 14.53 12.91
CA PRO A 199 0.04 14.83 11.47
C PRO A 199 0.92 16.01 11.05
N ARG A 200 0.99 17.05 11.88
CA ARG A 200 1.86 18.22 11.66
C ARG A 200 3.35 17.86 11.67
N LEU A 201 3.77 16.96 12.57
CA LEU A 201 5.15 16.50 12.67
C LEU A 201 5.56 15.69 11.43
N ILE A 202 4.68 14.77 10.99
CA ILE A 202 4.90 13.96 9.78
C ILE A 202 5.14 14.87 8.57
N LEU A 203 4.29 15.90 8.40
CA LEU A 203 4.40 16.84 7.29
C LEU A 203 5.62 17.76 7.38
N ARG A 204 5.86 18.35 8.56
CA ARG A 204 7.01 19.25 8.80
C ARG A 204 8.32 18.54 8.48
N ASP A 205 8.50 17.35 9.05
CA ASP A 205 9.73 16.58 8.88
C ASP A 205 9.80 16.08 7.42
N GLY A 206 8.68 15.59 6.87
CA GLY A 206 8.59 15.13 5.49
C GLY A 206 8.94 16.16 4.41
N LEU A 207 8.58 17.43 4.61
CA LEU A 207 8.91 18.52 3.68
C LEU A 207 10.42 18.68 3.48
N ARG A 208 11.21 18.52 4.54
CA ARG A 208 12.68 18.59 4.47
C ARG A 208 13.27 17.48 3.59
N TYR A 209 12.73 16.26 3.71
CA TYR A 209 13.23 15.08 3.01
C TYR A 209 12.67 14.94 1.59
N LYS A 210 11.60 15.67 1.27
CA LYS A 210 10.95 15.64 -0.05
C LYS A 210 11.93 15.90 -1.21
N LYS A 211 12.98 16.70 -0.99
CA LYS A 211 14.01 16.99 -2.00
C LYS A 211 14.74 15.76 -2.55
N TYR A 212 14.83 14.68 -1.77
CA TYR A 212 15.47 13.43 -2.21
C TYR A 212 14.53 12.51 -2.99
N LEU A 213 13.23 12.80 -2.96
CA LEU A 213 12.19 12.06 -3.65
C LEU A 213 11.93 12.76 -4.99
N MET A 214 12.45 12.20 -6.08
CA MET A 214 12.43 12.80 -7.42
C MET A 214 11.02 12.98 -8.04
N PHE A 215 9.96 12.55 -7.35
CA PHE A 215 8.62 12.48 -7.91
C PHE A 215 7.65 13.40 -7.18
N LYS A 216 6.87 14.15 -7.96
CA LYS A 216 5.74 14.93 -7.44
C LYS A 216 4.58 13.98 -7.16
N ALA A 217 4.26 13.74 -5.89
CA ALA A 217 3.02 13.05 -5.52
C ALA A 217 1.82 13.94 -5.86
N LYS A 218 0.82 13.38 -6.57
CA LYS A 218 -0.45 14.07 -6.83
C LYS A 218 -1.33 13.99 -5.58
N PRO A 219 -2.11 15.04 -5.26
CA PRO A 219 -3.13 14.91 -4.21
C PRO A 219 -4.22 13.93 -4.66
N HIS A 220 -4.75 13.16 -3.71
CA HIS A 220 -5.91 12.31 -3.95
C HIS A 220 -7.14 13.16 -4.25
N LYS A 221 -7.99 12.63 -5.13
CA LYS A 221 -9.25 13.28 -5.48
C LYS A 221 -10.39 12.73 -4.60
N SER A 222 -11.56 13.37 -4.69
CA SER A 222 -12.73 12.95 -3.90
C SER A 222 -13.27 11.58 -4.36
N GLU A 223 -13.11 11.26 -5.64
CA GLU A 223 -13.46 9.98 -6.27
C GLU A 223 -12.74 8.82 -5.57
N ASP A 224 -11.46 9.00 -5.22
CA ASP A 224 -10.63 7.94 -4.64
C ASP A 224 -11.16 7.46 -3.28
N TYR A 225 -11.84 8.34 -2.53
CA TYR A 225 -12.37 8.05 -1.19
C TYR A 225 -13.78 7.46 -1.18
N LEU A 226 -14.49 7.50 -2.32
CA LEU A 226 -15.92 7.24 -2.39
C LEU A 226 -16.26 5.81 -1.94
N ASN A 227 -15.60 4.81 -2.52
CA ASN A 227 -15.87 3.41 -2.20
C ASN A 227 -15.67 3.14 -0.70
N ARG A 228 -14.54 3.58 -0.17
CA ARG A 228 -14.20 3.37 1.24
C ARG A 228 -15.21 4.02 2.20
N LEU A 229 -15.58 5.28 1.94
CA LEU A 229 -16.50 6.00 2.82
C LEU A 229 -17.92 5.40 2.75
N ILE A 230 -18.34 4.93 1.59
CA ILE A 230 -19.63 4.25 1.45
C ILE A 230 -19.60 2.92 2.20
N ASP A 231 -18.54 2.12 2.08
CA ASP A 231 -18.39 0.88 2.83
C ASP A 231 -18.41 1.13 4.35
N GLN A 232 -17.73 2.18 4.81
CA GLN A 232 -17.76 2.60 6.22
C GLN A 232 -19.17 2.97 6.68
N VAL A 233 -19.89 3.78 5.89
CA VAL A 233 -21.28 4.14 6.18
C VAL A 233 -22.15 2.89 6.22
N MET A 234 -22.06 2.01 5.22
CA MET A 234 -22.84 0.76 5.12
C MET A 234 -22.54 -0.24 6.25
N SER A 235 -21.37 -0.17 6.88
CA SER A 235 -21.01 -0.99 8.04
C SER A 235 -21.65 -0.52 9.35
N HIS A 236 -22.25 0.67 9.38
CA HIS A 236 -22.80 1.26 10.60
C HIS A 236 -24.05 0.52 11.11
N ASN A 237 -24.06 0.11 12.39
CA ASN A 237 -25.11 -0.71 13.00
C ASN A 237 -26.53 -0.12 12.85
N ASN A 238 -26.68 1.20 13.04
CA ASN A 238 -27.99 1.87 13.04
C ASN A 238 -28.62 2.02 11.63
N LEU A 239 -27.92 1.63 10.56
CA LEU A 239 -28.47 1.77 9.20
C LEU A 239 -29.62 0.82 8.93
N ILE A 240 -29.51 -0.44 9.36
CA ILE A 240 -30.52 -1.46 9.09
C ILE A 240 -31.84 -1.06 9.73
N GLU A 241 -31.80 -0.65 11.00
CA GLU A 241 -32.98 -0.16 11.71
C GLU A 241 -33.62 1.05 11.02
N ARG A 242 -32.79 1.96 10.48
CA ARG A 242 -33.30 3.16 9.80
C ARG A 242 -33.88 2.85 8.42
N LEU A 243 -33.31 1.90 7.68
CA LEU A 243 -33.88 1.46 6.40
C LEU A 243 -35.29 0.91 6.62
N VAL A 244 -35.48 0.07 7.66
CA VAL A 244 -36.79 -0.46 8.04
C VAL A 244 -37.74 0.65 8.51
N LYS A 245 -37.29 1.53 9.42
CA LYS A 245 -38.12 2.64 9.96
C LYS A 245 -38.52 3.69 8.92
N LYS A 246 -37.84 3.76 7.77
CA LYS A 246 -38.10 4.73 6.71
C LYS A 246 -38.80 4.12 5.49
N GLU A 247 -39.31 2.88 5.61
CA GLU A 247 -40.04 2.16 4.55
C GLU A 247 -39.24 2.09 3.23
N ALA A 248 -37.92 1.98 3.36
CA ALA A 248 -37.05 1.70 2.24
C ALA A 248 -37.10 0.19 1.98
N ASN A 249 -38.00 -0.26 1.08
CA ASN A 249 -37.98 -1.62 0.50
C ASN A 249 -36.73 -1.84 -0.38
N TRP A 250 -35.55 -1.50 0.11
CA TRP A 250 -34.28 -1.67 -0.59
C TRP A 250 -33.43 -2.65 0.18
N THR A 251 -32.80 -3.57 -0.55
CA THR A 251 -31.74 -4.38 0.03
C THR A 251 -30.52 -3.50 0.32
N LYS A 252 -29.66 -3.93 1.25
CA LYS A 252 -28.42 -3.22 1.60
C LYS A 252 -27.55 -2.95 0.37
N ASN A 253 -27.46 -3.94 -0.53
CA ASN A 253 -26.66 -3.86 -1.74
C ASN A 253 -27.27 -2.90 -2.77
N GLU A 254 -28.60 -2.91 -2.94
CA GLU A 254 -29.28 -1.94 -3.79
C GLU A 254 -29.07 -0.51 -3.33
N PHE A 255 -29.21 -0.26 -2.02
CA PHE A 255 -28.97 1.07 -1.47
C PHE A 255 -27.52 1.51 -1.68
N GLN A 256 -26.56 0.60 -1.47
CA GLN A 256 -25.15 0.87 -1.77
C GLN A 256 -24.90 1.23 -3.23
N ASN A 257 -25.45 0.46 -4.17
CA ASN A 257 -25.28 0.72 -5.61
C ASN A 257 -25.95 2.03 -6.05
N LYS A 258 -27.13 2.36 -5.51
CA LYS A 258 -27.79 3.64 -5.78
C LYS A 258 -26.97 4.81 -5.25
N LEU A 259 -26.46 4.68 -4.03
CA LEU A 259 -25.68 5.72 -3.39
C LEU A 259 -24.34 5.94 -4.10
N THR A 260 -23.63 4.88 -4.51
CA THR A 260 -22.39 4.99 -5.29
C THR A 260 -22.65 5.68 -6.63
N ASN A 261 -23.67 5.24 -7.38
CA ASN A 261 -24.01 5.82 -8.68
C ASN A 261 -24.36 7.30 -8.56
N LYS A 262 -25.20 7.66 -7.57
CA LYS A 262 -25.60 9.05 -7.34
C LYS A 262 -24.43 9.93 -6.90
N ALA A 263 -23.54 9.42 -6.04
CA ALA A 263 -22.35 10.13 -5.62
C ALA A 263 -21.37 10.37 -6.79
N ILE A 264 -21.24 9.41 -7.72
CA ILE A 264 -20.44 9.55 -8.94
C ILE A 264 -21.06 10.59 -9.88
N GLU A 265 -22.39 10.60 -10.04
CA GLU A 265 -23.12 11.60 -10.84
C GLU A 265 -22.87 13.01 -10.31
N ILE A 266 -23.10 13.24 -9.00
CA ILE A 266 -22.83 14.52 -8.34
C ILE A 266 -21.37 14.97 -8.55
N LEU A 267 -20.43 14.03 -8.45
CA LEU A 267 -19.03 14.34 -8.71
C LEU A 267 -18.84 14.79 -10.17
N LYS A 268 -19.36 14.08 -11.16
CA LYS A 268 -19.22 14.47 -12.58
C LYS A 268 -19.72 15.89 -12.85
N ASP A 269 -20.81 16.29 -12.21
CA ASP A 269 -21.41 17.64 -12.37
C ASP A 269 -20.61 18.74 -11.66
N LEU A 270 -19.84 18.39 -10.63
CA LEU A 270 -18.99 19.31 -9.89
C LEU A 270 -17.67 19.57 -10.61
N THR A 271 -17.54 20.75 -11.24
CA THR A 271 -16.29 21.22 -11.84
C THR A 271 -15.15 21.35 -10.83
N THR A 272 -13.90 21.27 -11.32
CA THR A 272 -12.68 21.40 -10.50
C THR A 272 -12.62 22.73 -9.74
N TRP A 273 -13.15 23.80 -10.34
CA TRP A 273 -13.25 25.13 -9.72
C TRP A 273 -14.16 25.12 -8.49
N LYS A 274 -15.37 24.56 -8.62
CA LYS A 274 -16.31 24.44 -7.49
C LYS A 274 -15.70 23.63 -6.34
N ARG A 275 -14.98 22.56 -6.66
CA ARG A 275 -14.32 21.70 -5.65
C ARG A 275 -13.06 22.33 -5.03
N GLY A 276 -12.51 23.38 -5.64
CA GLY A 276 -11.23 23.99 -5.25
C GLY A 276 -11.19 24.46 -3.79
N GLY A 277 -10.02 24.34 -3.17
CA GLY A 277 -9.75 24.80 -1.79
C GLY A 277 -10.35 23.94 -0.66
N ARG A 278 -11.15 22.93 -0.98
CA ARG A 278 -11.81 22.06 0.01
C ARG A 278 -11.04 20.76 0.20
N ASN A 279 -11.15 20.16 1.40
CA ASN A 279 -10.54 18.87 1.68
C ASN A 279 -11.31 17.76 0.94
N PRO A 280 -10.68 17.01 0.01
CA PRO A 280 -11.37 16.00 -0.79
C PRO A 280 -12.08 14.93 0.04
N PHE A 281 -11.51 14.53 1.18
CA PHE A 281 -12.08 13.51 2.07
C PHE A 281 -13.40 13.98 2.72
N ILE A 282 -13.41 15.21 3.24
CA ILE A 282 -14.59 15.78 3.91
C ILE A 282 -15.68 16.07 2.87
N LEU A 283 -15.28 16.56 1.69
CA LEU A 283 -16.19 16.78 0.58
C LEU A 283 -16.90 15.48 0.15
N THR A 284 -16.18 14.36 0.05
CA THR A 284 -16.80 13.06 -0.28
C THR A 284 -17.83 12.63 0.77
N GLY A 285 -17.56 12.84 2.06
CA GLY A 285 -18.56 12.60 3.13
C GLY A 285 -19.82 13.46 2.99
N ALA A 286 -19.67 14.73 2.61
CA ALA A 286 -20.79 15.62 2.33
C ALA A 286 -21.56 15.24 1.05
N ILE A 287 -20.86 14.73 0.03
CA ILE A 287 -21.48 14.23 -1.21
C ILE A 287 -22.33 12.99 -0.92
N ILE A 288 -21.85 12.07 -0.07
CA ILE A 288 -22.64 10.90 0.37
C ILE A 288 -23.93 11.35 1.05
N TYR A 289 -23.86 12.39 1.90
CA TYR A 289 -25.04 12.98 2.53
C TYR A 289 -26.02 13.60 1.52
N LEU A 290 -25.49 14.32 0.51
CA LEU A 290 -26.32 14.89 -0.57
C LEU A 290 -26.97 13.77 -1.40
N ALA A 291 -26.21 12.73 -1.76
CA ALA A 291 -26.68 11.61 -2.58
C ALA A 291 -27.90 10.94 -1.97
N ASP A 292 -27.89 10.65 -0.66
CA ASP A 292 -29.03 10.09 0.05
C ASP A 292 -30.27 11.00 0.01
N LYS A 293 -30.08 12.33 0.11
CA LYS A 293 -31.19 13.29 -0.01
C LYS A 293 -31.78 13.35 -1.40
N LEU A 294 -30.96 13.31 -2.44
CA LEU A 294 -31.44 13.31 -3.82
C LEU A 294 -32.20 12.02 -4.12
N ILE A 295 -31.65 10.87 -3.70
CA ILE A 295 -32.33 9.56 -3.78
C ILE A 295 -33.68 9.62 -3.05
N ALA A 296 -33.73 10.20 -1.86
CA ALA A 296 -34.97 10.37 -1.12
C ALA A 296 -36.01 11.22 -1.88
N LYS A 297 -35.58 12.33 -2.52
CA LYS A 297 -36.46 13.18 -3.35
C LYS A 297 -36.99 12.45 -4.59
N GLU A 298 -36.12 11.72 -5.31
CA GLU A 298 -36.45 10.98 -6.54
C GLU A 298 -37.46 9.86 -6.29
N TYR A 299 -37.26 9.09 -5.23
CA TYR A 299 -38.15 7.97 -4.90
C TYR A 299 -39.30 8.37 -3.97
N LYS A 300 -39.48 9.68 -3.68
CA LYS A 300 -40.47 10.22 -2.74
C LYS A 300 -40.44 9.53 -1.36
N LYS A 301 -39.24 9.22 -0.87
CA LYS A 301 -38.98 8.60 0.44
C LYS A 301 -38.33 9.59 1.40
N LYS A 302 -38.25 9.21 2.68
CA LYS A 302 -37.50 9.97 3.69
C LYS A 302 -36.00 9.61 3.63
N PRO A 303 -35.09 10.57 3.82
CA PRO A 303 -33.65 10.30 3.82
C PRO A 303 -33.25 9.36 4.94
N VAL A 304 -32.37 8.42 4.62
CA VAL A 304 -31.91 7.38 5.53
C VAL A 304 -30.74 7.90 6.36
N LEU A 305 -29.79 8.58 5.73
CA LEU A 305 -28.56 9.06 6.34
C LEU A 305 -28.76 10.39 7.07
N THR A 306 -28.16 10.48 8.25
CA THR A 306 -28.04 11.73 9.01
C THR A 306 -26.57 12.17 9.05
N GLN A 307 -26.34 13.45 9.32
CA GLN A 307 -24.97 14.00 9.49
C GLN A 307 -24.23 13.24 10.61
N LYS A 308 -24.93 12.88 11.68
CA LYS A 308 -24.42 12.10 12.80
C LYS A 308 -23.94 10.71 12.38
N ILE A 309 -24.74 9.96 11.63
CA ILE A 309 -24.37 8.61 11.15
C ILE A 309 -23.12 8.67 10.28
N ILE A 310 -23.04 9.65 9.38
CA ILE A 310 -21.86 9.80 8.52
C ILE A 310 -20.64 10.20 9.36
N SER A 311 -20.81 11.10 10.34
CA SER A 311 -19.74 11.50 11.25
C SER A 311 -19.19 10.31 12.05
N GLU A 312 -20.07 9.53 12.67
CA GLU A 312 -19.73 8.35 13.48
C GLU A 312 -19.06 7.26 12.62
N ALA A 313 -19.53 7.05 11.39
CA ALA A 313 -18.97 6.03 10.49
C ALA A 313 -17.60 6.43 9.91
N THR A 314 -17.34 7.71 9.68
CA THR A 314 -16.20 8.18 8.87
C THR A 314 -15.14 8.99 9.63
N ASP A 315 -15.35 9.24 10.95
CA ASP A 315 -14.52 10.12 11.77
C ASP A 315 -14.42 11.58 11.21
N ILE A 316 -15.41 12.02 10.42
CA ILE A 316 -15.53 13.39 9.90
C ILE A 316 -16.44 14.19 10.84
N ALA A 317 -16.02 15.38 11.27
CA ALA A 317 -16.86 16.19 12.16
C ALA A 317 -18.17 16.65 11.48
N GLU A 318 -19.29 16.53 12.22
CA GLU A 318 -20.64 16.87 11.72
C GLU A 318 -20.74 18.29 11.14
N TYR A 319 -20.14 19.27 11.82
CA TYR A 319 -20.15 20.66 11.36
C TYR A 319 -19.44 20.83 10.02
N SER A 320 -18.40 20.03 9.74
CA SER A 320 -17.67 20.10 8.47
C SER A 320 -18.49 19.51 7.32
N ILE A 321 -19.24 18.43 7.58
CA ILE A 321 -20.20 17.87 6.62
C ILE A 321 -21.28 18.92 6.30
N ARG A 322 -21.80 19.58 7.34
CA ARG A 322 -22.81 20.62 7.22
C ARG A 322 -22.31 21.82 6.43
N ASP A 323 -21.09 22.29 6.70
CA ASP A 323 -20.48 23.43 6.01
C ASP A 323 -20.37 23.19 4.50
N HIS A 324 -19.79 22.06 4.10
CA HIS A 324 -19.71 21.69 2.68
C HIS A 324 -21.08 21.47 2.04
N TYR A 325 -22.03 20.93 2.80
CA TYR A 325 -23.39 20.75 2.32
C TYR A 325 -24.09 22.09 2.05
N VAL A 326 -24.10 23.00 3.02
CA VAL A 326 -24.82 24.29 2.93
C VAL A 326 -24.15 25.23 1.93
N ASN A 327 -22.83 25.35 1.98
CA ASN A 327 -22.10 26.37 1.20
C ASN A 327 -21.90 25.99 -0.27
N LEU A 328 -21.94 24.70 -0.60
CA LEU A 328 -21.61 24.23 -1.96
C LEU A 328 -22.67 23.29 -2.54
N LEU A 329 -23.02 22.22 -1.83
CA LEU A 329 -23.83 21.15 -2.42
C LEU A 329 -25.31 21.52 -2.54
N LYS A 330 -25.89 22.11 -1.50
CA LYS A 330 -27.29 22.56 -1.49
C LYS A 330 -27.59 23.54 -2.64
N PRO A 331 -26.88 24.68 -2.80
CA PRO A 331 -27.18 25.63 -3.86
C PRO A 331 -26.94 25.10 -5.28
N CYS A 332 -26.15 24.03 -5.44
CA CYS A 332 -25.89 23.45 -6.76
C CYS A 332 -26.92 22.40 -7.18
N PHE A 333 -27.56 21.69 -6.24
CA PHE A 333 -28.35 20.49 -6.54
C PHE A 333 -29.75 20.47 -5.92
N ILE A 334 -30.02 21.36 -4.97
CA ILE A 334 -31.30 21.46 -4.28
C ILE A 334 -31.76 22.90 -4.42
N GLU A 335 -32.60 23.11 -5.44
CA GLU A 335 -33.47 24.28 -5.56
C GLU A 335 -34.44 24.37 -4.38
#